data_AF-A0A924J094-F1
#
_entry.id   AF-A0A924J094-F1
#
_cell.length_a   1.000
_cell.length_b   1.000
_cell.length_c   1.000
_cell.angle_alpha   90.00
_cell.angle_beta   90.00
_cell.angle_gamma   90.00
#
_symmetry.space_group_name_H-M   'P 1'
#
loop_
_entity.id
_entity.type
_entity.pdbx_description
1 polymer ?
#
loop_
_entity_poly.entity_id
_entity_poly.type
_entity_poly.pdbx_seq_one_letter_code
_entity_poly.pdbx_strand_id
1 'polypeptide(L)' 'MTEKKYSKKAEEKIGDVMHEFKEGKLKTSAGEKVTDRKQAIAIGISEAKEKGLKVPKQKKK' A
#
# COMPACT_ATOMS: atom_id res chain seq x y z
N MET A 1 -1.29 15.02 -21.04
CA MET A 1 -0.44 14.10 -20.28
C MET A 1 -1.29 13.49 -19.18
N THR A 2 -1.61 12.20 -19.24
CA THR A 2 -2.47 11.55 -18.24
C THR A 2 -1.78 11.62 -16.88
N GLU A 3 -2.33 12.38 -15.93
CA GLU A 3 -1.80 12.41 -14.57
C GLU A 3 -1.84 11.01 -13.97
N LYS A 4 -0.67 10.48 -13.59
CA LYS A 4 -0.62 9.21 -12.88
C LYS A 4 -1.38 9.34 -11.55
N LYS A 5 -2.26 8.37 -11.28
CA LYS A 5 -3.04 8.29 -10.03
C LYS A 5 -2.13 8.08 -8.80
N TYR A 6 -0.97 7.48 -9.01
CA TYR A 6 0.07 7.26 -8.00
C TYR A 6 1.36 7.97 -8.43
N SER A 7 2.11 8.55 -7.48
CA SER A 7 3.49 8.95 -7.75
C SER A 7 4.40 7.71 -7.84
N LYS A 8 5.54 7.82 -8.55
CA LYS A 8 6.52 6.71 -8.62
C LYS A 8 6.90 6.17 -7.23
N LYS A 9 7.16 7.07 -6.29
CA LYS A 9 7.46 6.72 -4.89
C LYS A 9 6.32 5.96 -4.20
N ALA A 10 5.06 6.28 -4.52
CA ALA A 10 3.92 5.54 -3.97
C ALA A 10 3.83 4.13 -4.58
N GLU A 11 4.08 4.01 -5.90
CA GLU A 11 4.16 2.71 -6.59
C GLU A 11 5.28 1.84 -5.98
N GLU A 12 6.46 2.41 -5.75
CA GLU A 12 7.59 1.72 -5.09
C GLU A 12 7.23 1.23 -3.69
N LYS A 13 6.64 2.11 -2.85
CA LYS A 13 6.26 1.74 -1.48
C LYS A 13 5.19 0.64 -1.44
N ILE A 14 4.22 0.65 -2.37
CA ILE A 14 3.26 -0.45 -2.50
C ILE A 14 3.97 -1.73 -2.95
N GLY A 15 4.94 -1.62 -3.85
CA GLY A 15 5.80 -2.72 -4.28
C GLY A 15 6.54 -3.37 -3.11
N ASP A 16 7.15 -2.58 -2.23
CA ASP A 16 7.86 -3.06 -1.04
C ASP A 16 6.94 -3.86 -0.12
N VAL A 17 5.77 -3.31 0.20
CA VAL A 17 4.77 -3.97 1.06
C VAL A 17 4.29 -5.28 0.43
N MET A 18 4.09 -5.28 -0.89
CA MET A 18 3.71 -6.48 -1.63
C MET A 18 4.83 -7.52 -1.68
N HIS A 19 6.09 -7.09 -1.67
CA HIS A 19 7.24 -7.97 -1.56
C HIS A 19 7.28 -8.63 -0.17
N GLU A 20 7.13 -7.86 0.91
CA GLU A 20 7.04 -8.39 2.28
C GLU A 20 5.86 -9.35 2.47
N PHE A 21 4.72 -9.06 1.82
CA PHE A 21 3.57 -9.96 1.78
C PHE A 21 3.91 -11.28 1.09
N LYS A 22 4.58 -11.22 -0.08
CA LYS A 22 5.00 -12.41 -0.82
C LYS A 22 6.01 -13.26 -0.05
N GLU A 23 6.83 -12.62 0.78
CA GLU A 23 7.76 -13.29 1.70
C GLU A 23 7.07 -13.82 2.99
N GLY A 24 5.79 -13.52 3.21
CA GLY A 24 5.06 -13.94 4.41
C GLY A 24 5.47 -13.20 5.69
N LYS A 25 6.11 -12.03 5.54
CA LYS A 25 6.61 -11.19 6.63
C LYS A 25 5.65 -10.06 6.99
N LEU A 26 4.77 -9.67 6.06
CA LEU A 26 3.81 -8.58 6.29
C LEU A 26 2.84 -8.91 7.43
N LYS A 27 2.74 -7.99 8.39
CA LYS A 27 1.85 -8.09 9.55
C LYS A 27 0.90 -6.89 9.63
N THR A 28 -0.26 -7.12 10.22
CA THR A 28 -1.17 -6.05 10.62
C THR A 28 -0.61 -5.33 11.84
N SER A 29 -1.14 -4.15 12.14
CA SER A 29 -0.82 -3.42 13.36
C SER A 29 -1.14 -4.21 14.65
N ALA A 30 -2.01 -5.23 14.56
CA ALA A 30 -2.32 -6.14 15.66
C ALA A 30 -1.31 -7.30 15.83
N GLY A 31 -0.32 -7.40 14.94
CA GLY A 31 0.72 -8.43 14.97
C GLY A 31 0.38 -9.72 14.21
N GLU A 32 -0.82 -9.81 13.64
CA GLU A 32 -1.25 -10.95 12.83
C GLU A 32 -0.64 -10.90 11.43
N LYS A 33 -0.36 -12.05 10.82
CA LYS A 33 0.13 -12.10 9.44
C LYS A 33 -0.97 -11.69 8.48
N VAL A 34 -0.63 -10.84 7.51
CA VAL A 34 -1.56 -10.50 6.43
C VAL A 34 -1.65 -11.69 5.49
N THR A 35 -2.86 -12.22 5.33
CA THR A 35 -3.15 -13.35 4.42
C THR A 35 -3.84 -12.90 3.14
N ASP A 36 -4.56 -11.77 3.19
CA ASP A 36 -5.30 -11.25 2.06
C ASP A 36 -4.50 -10.23 1.25
N ARG A 37 -4.42 -10.45 -0.06
CA ARG A 37 -3.68 -9.57 -0.98
C ARG A 37 -4.29 -8.18 -1.07
N LYS A 38 -5.61 -8.03 -0.99
CA LYS A 38 -6.28 -6.71 -1.02
C LYS A 38 -5.94 -5.93 0.23
N GLN A 39 -5.84 -6.61 1.37
CA GLN A 39 -5.41 -6.00 2.63
C GLN A 39 -3.95 -5.52 2.54
N ALA A 40 -3.04 -6.31 1.96
CA ALA A 40 -1.66 -5.89 1.73
C ALA A 40 -1.57 -4.62 0.85
N ILE A 41 -2.35 -4.57 -0.24
CA ILE A 41 -2.43 -3.37 -1.09
C ILE A 41 -2.99 -2.17 -0.31
N ALA A 42 -4.01 -2.38 0.52
CA ALA A 42 -4.59 -1.31 1.33
C ALA A 42 -3.57 -0.75 2.34
N ILE A 43 -2.75 -1.60 2.95
CA ILE A 43 -1.66 -1.19 3.85
C ILE A 43 -0.63 -0.36 3.07
N GLY A 44 -0.21 -0.82 1.89
CA GLY A 44 0.75 -0.08 1.06
C GLY A 44 0.23 1.29 0.61
N ILE A 45 -1.06 1.39 0.26
CA ILE A 45 -1.69 2.68 -0.07
C ILE A 45 -1.73 3.59 1.16
N SER A 46 -2.06 3.06 2.35
CA SER A 46 -2.10 3.83 3.59
C SER A 46 -0.71 4.33 3.99
N GLU A 47 0.32 3.49 3.97
CA GLU A 47 1.69 3.90 4.26
C GLU A 47 2.21 4.95 3.26
N ALA A 48 1.92 4.78 1.97
CA ALA A 48 2.27 5.78 0.96
C ALA A 48 1.58 7.12 1.24
N LYS A 49 0.32 7.09 1.67
CA LYS A 49 -0.44 8.29 2.04
C LYS A 49 0.13 8.98 3.28
N GLU A 50 0.49 8.23 4.32
CA GLU A 50 1.10 8.76 5.55
C GLU A 50 2.46 9.40 5.27
N LYS A 51 3.22 8.86 4.32
CA LYS A 51 4.45 9.47 3.80
C LYS A 51 4.21 10.71 2.92
N GLY A 52 2.97 11.17 2.76
CA GLY A 52 2.63 12.35 1.96
C GLY A 52 2.75 12.13 0.45
N LEU A 53 2.78 10.87 -0.02
CA LEU A 53 2.90 10.57 -1.44
C LEU A 53 1.55 10.73 -2.14
N LYS A 54 1.59 11.06 -3.44
CA LYS A 54 0.38 11.16 -4.27
C LYS A 54 -0.24 9.78 -4.43
N VAL A 55 -1.36 9.57 -3.76
CA VAL A 55 -2.21 8.37 -3.87
C VAL A 55 -3.65 8.79 -4.20
N PRO A 56 -4.44 7.96 -4.88
CA PRO A 56 -5.84 8.24 -5.13
C PRO A 56 -6.60 8.32 -3.80
N LYS A 57 -7.51 9.28 -3.71
CA LYS A 57 -8.38 9.43 -2.55
C LYS A 57 -9.24 8.17 -2.41
N GLN A 58 -9.34 7.63 -1.19
CA GLN A 58 -10.35 6.64 -0.88
C GLN A 58 -11.72 7.23 -1.20
N LYS A 59 -12.52 6.50 -1.98
CA LYS A 59 -13.91 6.87 -2.19
C LYS A 59 -14.63 6.73 -0.85
N LYS A 60 -15.07 7.86 -0.28
CA LYS A 60 -16.03 7.83 0.83
C LYS A 60 -17.34 7.28 0.27
N LYS A 61 -17.83 6.17 0.83
CA LYS A 61 -19.21 5.72 0.62
C LYS A 61 -20.10 6.42 1.63
#